data_AF-A0A7S3LUJ3-F1
#
_entry.id   AF-A0A7S3LUJ3-F1
#
_cell.length_a   1.000
_cell.length_b   1.000
_cell.length_c   1.000
_cell.angle_alpha   90.00
_cell.angle_beta   90.00
_cell.angle_gamma   90.00
#
_symmetry.space_group_name_H-M   'P 1'
#
loop_
_entity.id
_entity.type
_entity.pdbx_description
1 polymer ?
#
loop_
_entity_poly.entity_id
_entity_poly.type
_entity_poly.pdbx_seq_one_letter_code
_entity_poly.pdbx_strand_id
1 'polypeptide(L)'
;MGGYKKLISILKSCEKAGEVYTWMRYRFKENQPVFMSFGFAVSVFAVVLCLFPFASIFPADFAARWIVIILGTNSCILMLLGWRSEPGVVPAGTVSAKDLLNFDQRRRNVCYTCMAEKPLRSKHSSISNRCIERFDHYCAWINNDVGLKNHRIFYAYLVSVLPPLWAMVYFSVMFPFTYIPAEEVNSARYFHTMFVGHTWIVLLFILYVAFAIFVTILLFDHTKMMVT
;
A
#
# COMPACT_ATOMS: atom_id res chain seq x y z
N MET A 1 3.17 40.32 -24.85
CA MET A 1 2.90 39.21 -25.81
C MET A 1 3.60 37.88 -25.47
N GLY A 2 4.55 37.81 -24.52
CA GLY A 2 5.27 36.55 -24.19
C GLY A 2 4.48 35.52 -23.38
N GLY A 3 3.61 35.96 -22.45
CA GLY A 3 2.81 35.05 -21.61
C GLY A 3 1.77 34.23 -22.37
N TYR A 4 1.16 34.83 -23.40
CA TYR A 4 0.12 34.20 -24.23
C TYR A 4 0.65 33.04 -25.07
N LYS A 5 1.86 33.17 -25.64
CA LYS A 5 2.50 32.10 -26.40
C LYS A 5 2.92 30.91 -25.52
N LYS A 6 3.35 31.19 -24.29
CA LYS A 6 3.67 30.15 -23.28
C LYS A 6 2.42 29.40 -22.84
N LEU A 7 1.29 30.10 -22.67
CA LEU A 7 0.00 29.51 -22.33
C LEU A 7 -0.52 28.58 -23.45
N ILE A 8 -0.41 28.99 -24.71
CA ILE A 8 -0.81 28.17 -25.87
C ILE A 8 0.05 26.91 -26.02
N SER A 9 1.34 26.98 -25.71
CA SER A 9 2.20 25.79 -25.79
C SER A 9 1.87 24.77 -24.68
N ILE A 10 1.46 25.25 -23.50
CA ILE A 10 0.97 24.41 -22.40
C ILE A 10 -0.37 23.77 -22.77
N LEU A 11 -1.31 24.54 -23.33
CA LEU A 11 -2.63 24.05 -23.72
C LEU A 11 -2.57 22.96 -24.80
N LYS A 12 -1.72 23.15 -25.82
CA LYS A 12 -1.48 22.13 -26.86
C LYS A 12 -0.80 20.85 -26.33
N SER A 13 -0.04 20.96 -25.23
CA SER A 13 0.54 19.81 -24.53
C SER A 13 -0.54 19.03 -23.76
N CYS A 14 -1.47 19.74 -23.13
CA CYS A 14 -2.60 19.14 -22.39
C CYS A 14 -3.61 18.45 -23.31
N GLU A 15 -3.89 19.00 -24.48
CA GLU A 15 -4.84 18.44 -25.47
C GLU A 15 -4.33 17.11 -26.06
N LYS A 16 -3.03 17.01 -26.37
CA LYS A 16 -2.39 15.74 -26.79
C LYS A 16 -2.28 14.70 -25.67
N ALA A 17 -2.35 15.13 -24.41
CA ALA A 17 -2.31 14.25 -23.25
C ALA A 17 -3.70 13.74 -22.84
N GLY A 18 -4.77 14.19 -23.49
CA GLY A 18 -6.15 14.02 -23.01
C GLY A 18 -6.71 12.60 -23.11
N GLU A 19 -6.69 11.96 -24.28
CA GLU A 19 -7.81 11.03 -24.52
C GLU A 19 -7.49 9.52 -24.62
N VAL A 20 -6.27 9.07 -24.91
CA VAL A 20 -5.97 7.61 -24.98
C VAL A 20 -4.56 7.24 -24.51
N TYR A 21 -3.59 8.14 -24.67
CA TYR A 21 -2.17 7.88 -24.36
C TYR A 21 -1.83 7.94 -22.86
N THR A 22 -2.62 8.66 -22.07
CA THR A 22 -2.47 8.81 -20.60
C THR A 22 -2.98 7.62 -19.80
N TRP A 23 -3.90 6.81 -20.35
CA TRP A 23 -4.44 5.66 -19.60
C TRP A 23 -3.49 4.46 -19.59
N MET A 24 -2.82 4.17 -20.73
CA MET A 24 -1.87 3.04 -20.85
C MET A 24 -0.43 3.40 -20.45
N ARG A 25 0.05 4.64 -20.69
CA ARG A 25 1.44 5.04 -20.43
C ARG A 25 1.72 5.41 -18.95
N TYR A 26 0.70 5.75 -18.15
CA TYR A 26 0.89 6.12 -16.73
C TYR A 26 0.79 4.96 -15.74
N ARG A 27 0.14 3.85 -16.11
CA ARG A 27 0.12 2.63 -15.29
C ARG A 27 1.51 1.94 -15.22
N PHE A 28 2.41 2.31 -16.14
CA PHE A 28 3.76 1.77 -16.29
C PHE A 28 4.85 2.86 -16.37
N LYS A 29 4.79 3.90 -15.53
CA LYS A 29 5.92 4.85 -15.43
C LYS A 29 7.11 4.16 -14.76
N GLU A 30 8.28 4.24 -15.39
CA GLU A 30 9.51 3.42 -15.30
C GLU A 30 10.12 3.10 -13.92
N ASN A 31 9.54 3.52 -12.79
CA ASN A 31 10.03 3.19 -11.43
C ASN A 31 8.97 2.60 -10.49
N GLN A 32 7.76 2.31 -10.97
CA GLN A 32 6.66 1.76 -10.18
C GLN A 32 6.63 0.23 -9.95
N PRO A 33 7.30 -0.66 -10.74
CA PRO A 33 7.27 -2.09 -10.44
C PRO A 33 8.07 -2.46 -9.18
N VAL A 34 9.06 -1.65 -8.78
CA VAL A 34 9.91 -1.93 -7.61
C VAL A 34 9.12 -1.82 -6.28
N PHE A 35 8.31 -0.78 -6.11
CA PHE A 35 7.52 -0.63 -4.88
C PHE A 35 6.39 -1.65 -4.76
N MET A 36 5.74 -1.94 -5.90
CA MET A 36 4.76 -3.02 -5.97
C MET A 36 5.42 -4.37 -5.69
N SER A 37 6.66 -4.58 -6.15
CA SER A 37 7.43 -5.80 -5.88
C SER A 37 7.79 -5.95 -4.40
N PHE A 38 7.98 -4.87 -3.63
CA PHE A 38 8.29 -4.95 -2.20
C PHE A 38 7.07 -5.33 -1.36
N GLY A 39 5.92 -4.67 -1.57
CA GLY A 39 4.68 -5.01 -0.86
C GLY A 39 4.15 -6.39 -1.21
N PHE A 40 4.23 -6.76 -2.50
CA PHE A 40 3.93 -8.10 -2.98
C PHE A 40 4.93 -9.13 -2.44
N ALA A 41 6.23 -8.83 -2.44
CA ALA A 41 7.24 -9.71 -1.88
C ALA A 41 7.03 -9.94 -0.39
N VAL A 42 6.77 -8.93 0.44
CA VAL A 42 6.53 -9.14 1.89
C VAL A 42 5.29 -10.02 2.13
N SER A 43 4.20 -9.76 1.40
CA SER A 43 2.93 -10.50 1.55
C SER A 43 3.04 -11.94 1.04
N VAL A 44 3.70 -12.15 -0.10
CA VAL A 44 3.93 -13.49 -0.68
C VAL A 44 5.03 -14.24 0.05
N PHE A 45 6.09 -13.58 0.50
CA PHE A 45 7.20 -14.17 1.26
C PHE A 45 6.72 -14.65 2.63
N ALA A 46 5.82 -13.92 3.31
CA ALA A 46 5.16 -14.42 4.52
C ALA A 46 4.36 -15.70 4.27
N VAL A 47 3.62 -15.78 3.15
CA VAL A 47 2.88 -16.99 2.74
C VAL A 47 3.84 -18.13 2.36
N VAL A 48 4.94 -17.86 1.65
CA VAL A 48 5.93 -18.87 1.24
C VAL A 48 6.73 -19.40 2.43
N LEU A 49 7.07 -18.56 3.41
CA LEU A 49 7.67 -19.01 4.67
C LEU A 49 6.70 -19.94 5.42
N CYS A 50 5.39 -19.70 5.38
CA CYS A 50 4.42 -20.66 5.96
C CYS A 50 4.40 -22.02 5.24
N LEU A 51 4.87 -22.09 3.98
CA LEU A 51 4.83 -23.31 3.16
C LEU A 51 6.07 -24.21 3.32
N PHE A 52 7.28 -23.67 3.57
CA PHE A 52 8.52 -24.43 3.28
C PHE A 52 9.49 -24.79 4.43
N PRO A 53 9.46 -24.18 5.64
CA PRO A 53 10.16 -24.77 6.81
C PRO A 53 9.24 -25.12 7.99
N PHE A 54 8.08 -24.46 8.12
CA PHE A 54 7.18 -24.70 9.27
C PHE A 54 6.35 -25.98 9.15
N ALA A 55 6.23 -26.54 7.94
CA ALA A 55 5.41 -27.70 7.63
C ALA A 55 5.78 -28.96 8.45
N SER A 56 7.06 -29.12 8.77
CA SER A 56 7.59 -30.24 9.56
C SER A 56 7.64 -29.98 11.07
N ILE A 57 7.53 -28.72 11.52
CA ILE A 57 7.80 -28.33 12.93
C ILE A 57 6.52 -28.27 13.79
N PHE A 58 5.38 -27.95 13.19
CA PHE A 58 4.08 -27.82 13.88
C PHE A 58 3.00 -28.78 13.33
N PRO A 59 3.20 -30.11 13.35
CA PRO A 59 2.20 -31.06 12.84
C PRO A 59 0.83 -30.96 13.54
N ALA A 60 0.81 -30.47 14.79
CA ALA A 60 -0.41 -30.29 15.59
C ALA A 60 -1.30 -29.11 15.15
N ASP A 61 -0.81 -28.21 14.28
CA ASP A 61 -1.55 -27.00 13.89
C ASP A 61 -1.80 -26.89 12.38
N PHE A 62 -2.20 -28.02 11.78
CA PHE A 62 -2.61 -28.08 10.37
C PHE A 62 -3.68 -27.04 10.05
N ALA A 63 -4.64 -26.82 10.96
CA ALA A 63 -5.72 -25.85 10.77
C ALA A 63 -5.22 -24.39 10.76
N ALA A 64 -4.37 -23.95 11.70
CA ALA A 64 -3.89 -22.57 11.69
C ALA A 64 -3.04 -22.28 10.45
N ARG A 65 -2.29 -23.26 9.94
CA ARG A 65 -1.55 -23.08 8.67
C ARG A 65 -2.48 -22.72 7.52
N TRP A 66 -3.55 -23.48 7.33
CA TRP A 66 -4.54 -23.19 6.29
C TRP A 66 -5.25 -21.85 6.52
N ILE A 67 -5.60 -21.54 7.76
CA ILE A 67 -6.19 -20.23 8.11
C ILE A 67 -5.25 -19.10 7.70
N VAL A 68 -3.96 -19.19 8.02
CA VAL A 68 -2.96 -18.16 7.68
C VAL A 68 -2.77 -18.05 6.17
N ILE A 69 -2.74 -19.18 5.45
CA ILE A 69 -2.67 -19.19 3.97
C ILE A 69 -3.91 -18.51 3.37
N ILE A 70 -5.11 -18.81 3.88
CA ILE A 70 -6.36 -18.19 3.43
C ILE A 70 -6.34 -16.68 3.70
N LEU A 71 -5.95 -16.25 4.91
CA LEU A 71 -5.86 -14.84 5.29
C LEU A 71 -4.82 -14.08 4.47
N GLY A 72 -3.66 -14.70 4.21
CA GLY A 72 -2.62 -14.16 3.35
C GLY A 72 -3.08 -14.04 1.89
N THR A 73 -3.76 -15.06 1.37
CA THR A 73 -4.33 -15.05 0.01
C THR A 73 -5.39 -13.96 -0.12
N ASN A 74 -6.29 -13.82 0.86
CA ASN A 74 -7.26 -12.74 0.91
C ASN A 74 -6.60 -11.36 0.91
N SER A 75 -5.51 -11.20 1.66
CA SER A 75 -4.72 -9.95 1.66
C SER A 75 -4.09 -9.64 0.31
N CYS A 76 -3.53 -10.65 -0.37
CA CYS A 76 -3.01 -10.49 -1.73
C CYS A 76 -4.11 -10.10 -2.73
N ILE A 77 -5.30 -10.71 -2.63
CA ILE A 77 -6.44 -10.36 -3.46
C ILE A 77 -6.85 -8.90 -3.23
N LEU A 78 -7.02 -8.48 -1.98
CA LEU A 78 -7.41 -7.11 -1.63
C LEU A 78 -6.35 -6.07 -2.04
N MET A 79 -5.06 -6.40 -1.93
CA MET A 79 -3.97 -5.58 -2.46
C MET A 79 -4.08 -5.40 -3.98
N LEU A 80 -4.32 -6.50 -4.73
CA LEU A 80 -4.50 -6.45 -6.18
C LEU A 80 -5.76 -5.66 -6.58
N LEU A 81 -6.83 -5.79 -5.80
CA LEU A 81 -8.04 -4.99 -5.98
C LEU A 81 -7.75 -3.51 -5.70
N GLY A 82 -7.00 -3.18 -4.64
CA GLY A 82 -6.54 -1.82 -4.34
C GLY A 82 -5.71 -1.23 -5.48
N TRP A 83 -4.78 -2.01 -6.04
CA TRP A 83 -4.00 -1.60 -7.21
C TRP A 83 -4.85 -1.36 -8.46
N ARG A 84 -5.90 -2.16 -8.66
CA ARG A 84 -6.78 -2.04 -9.83
C ARG A 84 -7.87 -0.99 -9.67
N SER A 85 -8.21 -0.65 -8.42
CA SER A 85 -9.34 0.21 -8.09
C SER A 85 -9.17 1.63 -8.62
N GLU A 86 -10.30 2.23 -8.99
CA GLU A 86 -10.38 3.64 -9.39
C GLU A 86 -10.41 4.51 -8.11
N PRO A 87 -9.45 5.42 -7.89
CA PRO A 87 -9.39 6.24 -6.68
C PRO A 87 -10.42 7.39 -6.64
N GLY A 88 -11.03 7.71 -7.78
CA GLY A 88 -11.89 8.89 -7.94
C GLY A 88 -11.14 10.02 -8.62
N VAL A 89 -10.62 9.76 -9.82
CA VAL A 89 -9.94 10.79 -10.62
C VAL A 89 -10.92 11.89 -11.04
N VAL A 90 -10.53 13.13 -10.77
CA VAL A 90 -11.24 14.33 -11.25
C VAL A 90 -10.89 14.55 -12.73
N PRO A 91 -11.88 14.71 -13.63
CA PRO A 91 -11.62 14.97 -15.04
C PRO A 91 -10.75 16.24 -15.24
N ALA A 92 -9.71 16.11 -16.06
CA ALA A 92 -8.82 17.21 -16.40
C ALA A 92 -9.41 18.07 -17.53
N GLY A 93 -8.96 19.33 -17.66
CA GLY A 93 -9.35 20.21 -18.75
C GLY A 93 -10.79 20.71 -18.70
N THR A 94 -11.48 20.55 -17.56
CA THR A 94 -12.86 21.02 -17.38
C THR A 94 -12.96 22.53 -17.26
N VAL A 95 -11.84 23.23 -17.01
CA VAL A 95 -11.78 24.69 -16.87
C VAL A 95 -10.88 25.28 -17.95
N SER A 96 -11.37 26.29 -18.67
CA SER A 96 -10.59 26.97 -19.70
C SER A 96 -9.50 27.85 -19.10
N ALA A 97 -8.41 28.08 -19.82
CA ALA A 97 -7.34 28.97 -19.35
C ALA A 97 -7.82 30.42 -19.11
N LYS A 98 -8.85 30.88 -19.82
CA LYS A 98 -9.46 32.19 -19.59
C LYS A 98 -10.18 32.21 -18.25
N ASP A 99 -10.90 31.14 -17.93
CA ASP A 99 -11.60 31.01 -16.66
C ASP A 99 -10.62 30.90 -15.49
N LEU A 100 -9.49 30.19 -15.67
CA LEU A 100 -8.39 30.12 -14.69
C LEU A 100 -7.81 31.49 -14.33
N LEU A 101 -7.76 32.43 -15.29
CA LEU A 101 -7.28 33.79 -15.07
C LEU A 101 -8.34 34.68 -14.40
N ASN A 102 -9.61 34.36 -14.59
CA ASN A 102 -10.75 35.07 -13.99
C ASN A 102 -11.08 34.58 -12.58
N PHE A 103 -10.58 33.42 -12.17
CA PHE A 103 -10.70 32.97 -10.78
C PHE A 103 -9.96 33.95 -9.87
N ASP A 104 -10.71 34.62 -9.00
CA ASP A 104 -10.14 35.36 -7.87
C ASP A 104 -9.16 34.42 -7.15
N GLN A 105 -7.94 34.87 -6.94
CA GLN A 105 -6.85 34.13 -6.29
C GLN A 105 -7.25 33.60 -4.89
N ARG A 106 -8.35 34.12 -4.32
CA ARG A 106 -9.01 33.62 -3.12
C ARG A 106 -9.74 32.28 -3.26
N ARG A 107 -10.12 31.84 -4.47
CA ARG A 107 -10.78 30.54 -4.71
C ARG A 107 -9.73 29.43 -4.90
N ARG A 108 -9.30 28.81 -3.81
CA ARG A 108 -8.31 27.69 -3.75
C ARG A 108 -8.76 26.36 -4.40
N ASN A 109 -9.92 26.35 -5.06
CA ASN A 109 -10.58 25.14 -5.54
C ASN A 109 -10.24 24.80 -6.98
N VAL A 110 -9.11 25.25 -7.52
CA VAL A 110 -8.71 24.92 -8.89
C VAL A 110 -7.32 24.31 -8.92
N CYS A 111 -7.11 23.33 -9.78
CA CYS A 111 -5.81 22.77 -10.09
C CYS A 111 -5.31 23.32 -11.42
N TYR A 112 -4.23 24.09 -11.39
CA TYR A 112 -3.61 24.63 -12.61
C TYR A 112 -2.91 23.55 -13.45
N THR A 113 -2.41 22.47 -12.83
CA THR A 113 -1.77 21.35 -13.54
C THR A 113 -2.77 20.55 -14.36
N CYS A 114 -3.91 20.22 -13.75
CA CYS A 114 -4.97 19.45 -14.41
C CYS A 114 -5.98 20.35 -15.14
N MET A 115 -5.90 21.68 -15.00
CA MET A 115 -6.88 22.65 -15.49
C MET A 115 -8.31 22.23 -15.13
N ALA A 116 -8.52 21.88 -13.86
CA ALA A 116 -9.76 21.32 -13.37
C ALA A 116 -10.18 21.97 -12.05
N GLU A 117 -11.48 22.20 -11.89
CA GLU A 117 -12.05 22.55 -10.60
C GLU A 117 -11.94 21.33 -9.67
N LYS A 118 -11.38 21.57 -8.49
CA LYS A 118 -11.15 20.60 -7.43
C LYS A 118 -12.41 20.50 -6.56
N PRO A 119 -13.08 19.34 -6.53
CA PRO A 119 -14.12 19.07 -5.53
C PRO A 119 -13.60 19.25 -4.10
N LEU A 120 -14.51 19.38 -3.14
CA LEU A 120 -14.14 19.54 -1.73
C LEU A 120 -13.23 18.40 -1.26
N ARG A 121 -12.17 18.75 -0.52
CA ARG A 121 -11.12 17.82 -0.03
C ARG A 121 -10.34 17.08 -1.14
N SER A 122 -10.48 17.43 -2.41
CA SER A 122 -9.61 16.89 -3.47
C SER A 122 -8.24 17.57 -3.49
N LYS A 123 -7.22 16.81 -3.92
CA LYS A 123 -5.84 17.31 -4.08
C LYS A 123 -5.24 16.73 -5.36
N HIS A 124 -4.23 17.41 -5.88
CA HIS A 124 -3.42 16.90 -6.99
C HIS A 124 -2.32 16.00 -6.44
N SER A 125 -2.27 14.75 -6.89
CA SER A 125 -1.16 13.84 -6.60
C SER A 125 -0.06 14.09 -7.62
N SER A 126 1.10 14.57 -7.18
CA SER A 126 2.27 14.79 -8.06
C SER A 126 2.85 13.48 -8.58
N ILE A 127 2.65 12.38 -7.86
CA ILE A 127 3.18 11.05 -8.21
C ILE A 127 2.42 10.48 -9.41
N SER A 128 1.09 10.50 -9.35
CA SER A 128 0.23 10.01 -10.43
C SER A 128 -0.21 11.09 -11.42
N ASN A 129 0.16 12.35 -11.16
CA ASN A 129 -0.11 13.54 -11.98
C ASN A 129 -1.59 13.73 -12.32
N ARG A 130 -2.47 13.52 -11.34
CA ARG A 130 -3.93 13.61 -11.47
C ARG A 130 -4.56 14.15 -10.19
N CYS A 131 -5.71 14.80 -10.32
CA CYS A 131 -6.52 15.21 -9.18
C CYS A 131 -7.39 14.05 -8.70
N ILE A 132 -7.42 13.83 -7.39
CA ILE A 132 -8.18 12.74 -6.77
C ILE A 132 -9.21 13.32 -5.81
N GLU A 133 -10.45 12.87 -5.93
CA GLU A 133 -11.55 13.20 -5.03
C GLU A 133 -11.30 12.66 -3.62
N ARG A 134 -11.53 13.49 -2.61
CA ARG A 134 -11.20 13.20 -1.20
C ARG A 134 -9.82 12.53 -1.06
N PHE A 135 -8.80 13.13 -1.68
CA PHE A 135 -7.45 12.59 -1.69
C PHE A 135 -6.93 12.43 -0.27
N ASP A 136 -6.53 11.20 0.03
CA ASP A 136 -5.87 10.85 1.28
C ASP A 136 -4.35 10.87 1.05
N HIS A 137 -3.83 9.87 0.34
CA HIS A 137 -2.41 9.75 0.03
C HIS A 137 -2.18 8.89 -1.21
N TYR A 138 -0.95 8.93 -1.74
CA TYR A 138 -0.48 7.92 -2.68
C TYR A 138 0.15 6.77 -1.90
N CYS A 139 -0.35 5.55 -2.10
CA CYS A 139 0.10 4.37 -1.39
C CYS A 139 1.04 3.52 -2.26
N ALA A 140 2.31 3.46 -1.87
CA ALA A 140 3.31 2.64 -2.55
C ALA A 140 3.00 1.14 -2.49
N TRP A 141 2.32 0.69 -1.43
CA TRP A 141 2.01 -0.73 -1.20
C TRP A 141 1.02 -1.31 -2.20
N ILE A 142 -0.03 -0.54 -2.54
CA ILE A 142 -0.98 -0.90 -3.59
C ILE A 142 -0.63 -0.25 -4.93
N ASN A 143 0.47 0.51 -5.00
CA ASN A 143 0.91 1.27 -6.16
C ASN A 143 -0.25 2.08 -6.80
N ASN A 144 -1.00 2.80 -5.97
CA ASN A 144 -2.17 3.56 -6.41
C ASN A 144 -2.45 4.73 -5.45
N ASP A 145 -3.20 5.72 -5.93
CA ASP A 145 -3.75 6.74 -5.04
C ASP A 145 -4.86 6.13 -4.19
N VAL A 146 -4.99 6.61 -2.95
CA VAL A 146 -6.12 6.32 -2.07
C VAL A 146 -6.99 7.57 -2.02
N GLY A 147 -8.25 7.41 -2.41
CA GLY A 147 -9.22 8.49 -2.48
C GLY A 147 -10.64 7.97 -2.31
N LEU A 148 -11.61 8.83 -2.62
CA LEU A 148 -13.03 8.58 -2.38
C LEU A 148 -13.50 7.19 -2.82
N LYS A 149 -13.21 6.79 -4.06
CA LYS A 149 -13.83 5.59 -4.66
C LYS A 149 -13.17 4.27 -4.25
N ASN A 150 -11.94 4.30 -3.71
CA ASN A 150 -11.23 3.08 -3.32
C ASN A 150 -10.79 3.02 -1.85
N HIS A 151 -11.06 4.05 -1.05
CA HIS A 151 -10.69 4.08 0.37
C HIS A 151 -11.21 2.86 1.15
N ARG A 152 -12.43 2.37 0.84
CA ARG A 152 -12.99 1.15 1.46
C ARG A 152 -12.20 -0.12 1.13
N ILE A 153 -11.69 -0.24 -0.09
CA ILE A 153 -10.88 -1.40 -0.52
C ILE A 153 -9.53 -1.34 0.20
N PHE A 154 -8.92 -0.16 0.27
CA PHE A 154 -7.69 0.06 1.03
C PHE A 154 -7.86 -0.24 2.52
N TYR A 155 -8.97 0.19 3.13
CA TYR A 155 -9.29 -0.13 4.52
C TYR A 155 -9.45 -1.63 4.74
N ALA A 156 -10.19 -2.33 3.87
CA ALA A 156 -10.34 -3.78 3.93
C ALA A 156 -8.99 -4.50 3.81
N TYR A 157 -8.08 -4.01 2.97
CA TYR A 157 -6.71 -4.51 2.87
C TYR A 157 -5.92 -4.34 4.19
N LEU A 158 -6.01 -3.18 4.86
CA LEU A 158 -5.37 -2.98 6.17
C LEU A 158 -5.92 -3.96 7.23
N VAL A 159 -7.23 -4.20 7.24
CA VAL A 159 -7.85 -5.18 8.13
C VAL A 159 -7.37 -6.60 7.81
N SER A 160 -7.26 -6.96 6.53
CA SER A 160 -6.89 -8.32 6.14
C SER A 160 -5.43 -8.67 6.42
N VAL A 161 -4.51 -7.70 6.31
CA VAL A 161 -3.08 -7.94 6.50
C VAL A 161 -2.69 -8.07 7.98
N LEU A 162 -3.50 -7.56 8.90
CA LEU A 162 -3.17 -7.54 10.33
C LEU A 162 -3.15 -8.95 10.99
N PRO A 163 -4.16 -9.83 10.81
CA PRO A 163 -4.14 -11.18 11.37
C PRO A 163 -2.93 -12.06 10.96
N PRO A 164 -2.55 -12.17 9.66
CA PRO A 164 -1.39 -12.98 9.28
C PRO A 164 -0.07 -12.43 9.84
N LEU A 165 0.06 -11.12 10.04
CA LEU A 165 1.25 -10.54 10.71
C LEU A 165 1.37 -10.99 12.16
N TRP A 166 0.28 -10.93 12.93
CA TRP A 166 0.28 -11.40 14.31
C TRP A 166 0.48 -12.92 14.41
N ALA A 167 -0.04 -13.70 13.46
CA ALA A 167 0.24 -15.12 13.38
C ALA A 167 1.74 -15.39 13.17
N MET A 168 2.43 -14.61 12.32
CA MET A 168 3.88 -14.75 12.13
C MET A 168 4.69 -14.40 13.38
N VAL A 169 4.27 -13.37 14.13
CA VAL A 169 4.84 -13.04 15.43
C VAL A 169 4.69 -14.23 16.39
N TYR A 170 3.49 -14.80 16.48
CA TYR A 170 3.22 -15.98 17.31
C TYR A 170 4.10 -17.18 16.94
N PHE A 171 4.16 -17.57 15.66
CA PHE A 171 5.01 -18.69 15.24
C PHE A 171 6.49 -18.45 15.49
N SER A 172 6.97 -17.21 15.35
CA SER A 172 8.37 -16.85 15.64
C SER A 172 8.71 -17.02 17.13
N VAL A 173 7.75 -16.75 18.02
CA VAL A 173 7.90 -16.96 19.47
C VAL A 173 7.79 -18.43 19.83
N MET A 174 6.91 -19.20 19.18
CA MET A 174 6.69 -20.61 19.49
C MET A 174 7.80 -21.52 18.94
N PHE A 175 8.46 -21.13 17.85
CA PHE A 175 9.47 -21.94 17.17
C PHE A 175 10.57 -22.51 18.09
N PRO A 176 11.22 -21.72 18.97
CA PRO A 176 12.26 -22.24 19.86
C PRO A 176 11.73 -23.31 20.84
N PHE A 177 10.49 -23.16 21.31
CA PHE A 177 9.89 -24.09 22.27
C PHE A 177 9.50 -25.44 21.65
N THR A 178 9.26 -25.47 20.34
CA THR A 178 8.92 -26.71 19.62
C THR A 178 10.12 -27.39 18.97
N TYR A 179 11.11 -26.61 18.52
CA TYR A 179 12.24 -27.13 17.74
C TYR A 179 13.47 -27.43 18.60
N ILE A 180 13.60 -26.82 19.78
CA ILE A 180 14.71 -27.04 20.69
C ILE A 180 14.16 -27.81 21.91
N PRO A 181 14.37 -29.14 22.00
CA PRO A 181 13.90 -29.91 23.15
C PRO A 181 14.53 -29.35 24.44
N ALA A 182 13.69 -28.98 25.40
CA ALA A 182 14.09 -28.36 26.66
C ALA A 182 15.00 -29.26 27.51
N GLU A 183 14.97 -30.57 27.27
CA GLU A 183 15.70 -31.57 28.04
C GLU A 183 17.17 -31.75 27.61
N GLU A 184 17.56 -31.31 26.40
CA GLU A 184 18.89 -31.60 25.86
C GLU A 184 19.87 -30.42 25.90
N VAL A 185 19.47 -29.21 26.29
CA VAL A 185 20.27 -28.00 26.03
C VAL A 185 20.45 -27.17 27.30
N ASN A 186 21.71 -27.03 27.78
CA ASN A 186 22.01 -26.06 28.83
C ASN A 186 21.69 -24.63 28.34
N SER A 187 21.39 -23.71 29.27
CA SER A 187 20.93 -22.35 28.93
C SER A 187 21.87 -21.65 27.92
N ALA A 188 23.19 -21.78 28.10
CA ALA A 188 24.18 -21.21 27.18
C ALA A 188 24.07 -21.73 25.74
N ARG A 189 23.89 -23.04 25.54
CA ARG A 189 23.74 -23.66 24.22
C ARG A 189 22.38 -23.34 23.61
N TYR A 190 21.34 -23.12 24.41
CA TYR A 190 20.02 -22.65 23.97
C TYR A 190 20.14 -21.23 23.41
N PHE A 191 20.76 -20.32 24.17
CA PHE A 191 21.03 -18.96 23.72
C PHE A 191 21.89 -18.95 22.46
N HIS A 192 22.95 -19.75 22.38
CA HIS A 192 23.79 -19.82 21.17
C HIS A 192 23.01 -20.32 19.95
N THR A 193 22.22 -21.40 20.06
CA THR A 193 21.43 -21.92 18.94
C THR A 193 20.37 -20.92 18.48
N MET A 194 19.72 -20.21 19.39
CA MET A 194 18.71 -19.20 19.06
C MET A 194 19.31 -17.94 18.43
N PHE A 195 20.37 -17.40 19.03
CA PHE A 195 20.96 -16.11 18.63
C PHE A 195 22.07 -16.21 17.59
N VAL A 196 22.64 -17.39 17.33
CA VAL A 196 23.68 -17.58 16.29
C VAL A 196 23.14 -18.49 15.18
N GLY A 197 22.47 -19.59 15.54
CA GLY A 197 21.89 -20.51 14.55
C GLY A 197 20.60 -20.02 13.91
N HIS A 198 19.82 -19.17 14.61
CA HIS A 198 18.51 -18.71 14.17
C HIS A 198 18.35 -17.18 14.23
N THR A 199 19.45 -16.44 14.05
CA THR A 199 19.46 -14.96 13.93
C THR A 199 18.36 -14.42 13.02
N TRP A 200 18.14 -15.10 11.90
CA TRP A 200 17.13 -14.74 10.90
C TRP A 200 15.70 -14.74 11.48
N ILE A 201 15.35 -15.65 12.41
CA ILE A 201 14.03 -15.69 13.06
C ILE A 201 13.85 -14.48 13.98
N VAL A 202 14.91 -14.12 14.73
CA VAL A 202 14.87 -12.94 15.61
C VAL A 202 14.69 -11.66 14.79
N LEU A 203 15.40 -11.53 13.66
CA LEU A 203 15.25 -10.40 12.75
C LEU A 203 13.84 -10.34 12.12
N LEU A 204 13.30 -11.49 11.71
CA LEU A 204 11.93 -11.58 11.19
C LEU A 204 10.90 -11.21 12.26
N PHE A 205 11.06 -11.69 13.49
CA PHE A 205 10.19 -11.33 14.62
C PHE A 205 10.17 -9.81 14.83
N ILE A 206 11.33 -9.17 14.91
CA ILE A 206 11.43 -7.71 15.07
C ILE A 206 10.74 -6.98 13.91
N LEU A 207 10.99 -7.43 12.68
CA LEU A 207 10.39 -6.84 11.47
C LEU A 207 8.86 -6.98 11.48
N TYR A 208 8.33 -8.17 11.78
CA TYR A 208 6.88 -8.42 11.82
C TYR A 208 6.18 -7.67 12.93
N VAL A 209 6.78 -7.56 14.13
CA VAL A 209 6.24 -6.74 15.22
C VAL A 209 6.21 -5.26 14.82
N ALA A 210 7.30 -4.73 14.29
CA ALA A 210 7.35 -3.35 13.82
C ALA A 210 6.29 -3.07 12.75
N PHE A 211 6.11 -3.98 11.81
CA PHE A 211 5.12 -3.83 10.75
C PHE A 211 3.68 -4.00 11.26
N ALA A 212 3.41 -4.92 12.18
CA ALA A 212 2.10 -5.07 12.82
C ALA A 212 1.69 -3.81 13.60
N ILE A 213 2.64 -3.20 14.33
CA ILE A 213 2.42 -1.91 15.02
C ILE A 213 2.11 -0.81 13.99
N PHE A 214 2.91 -0.70 12.94
CA PHE A 214 2.70 0.28 11.87
C PHE A 214 1.32 0.14 11.22
N VAL A 215 0.93 -1.08 10.84
CA VAL A 215 -0.40 -1.34 10.26
C VAL A 215 -1.53 -1.04 11.25
N THR A 216 -1.34 -1.32 12.54
CA THR A 216 -2.33 -1.01 13.58
C THR A 216 -2.56 0.49 13.71
N ILE A 217 -1.47 1.29 13.70
CA ILE A 217 -1.55 2.76 13.73
C ILE A 217 -2.28 3.28 12.49
N LEU A 218 -1.91 2.79 11.29
CA LEU A 218 -2.59 3.16 10.06
C LEU A 218 -4.09 2.82 10.13
N LEU A 219 -4.43 1.60 10.55
CA LEU A 219 -5.82 1.16 10.65
C LEU A 219 -6.63 2.06 11.59
N PHE A 220 -6.04 2.47 12.71
CA PHE A 220 -6.66 3.40 13.64
C PHE A 220 -6.93 4.77 13.00
N ASP A 221 -5.95 5.33 12.31
CA ASP A 221 -6.09 6.64 11.64
C ASP A 221 -7.14 6.60 10.51
N HIS A 222 -7.15 5.54 9.70
CA HIS A 222 -8.16 5.37 8.66
C HIS A 222 -9.56 5.06 9.24
N THR A 223 -9.66 4.39 10.39
CA THR A 223 -10.94 4.17 11.08
C THR A 223 -11.56 5.49 11.52
N LYS A 224 -10.76 6.43 12.05
CA LYS A 224 -11.26 7.77 12.40
C LYS A 224 -11.86 8.48 11.18
N MET A 225 -11.17 8.45 10.05
CA MET A 225 -11.64 9.09 8.82
C MET A 225 -12.91 8.46 8.21
N MET A 226 -13.23 7.21 8.58
CA MET A 226 -14.45 6.53 8.14
C MET A 226 -15.66 6.89 9.00
N VAL A 227 -15.44 7.24 10.28
CA VAL A 227 -16.50 7.53 11.25
C VAL A 227 -16.79 9.03 11.36
N THR A 228 -15.86 9.89 10.95
CA THR A 228 -15.98 11.37 10.93
C THR A 228 -16.20 11.94 9.53
#